data_AF-A0A939ME72-F1
#
_entry.id   AF-A0A939ME72-F1
#
_cell.length_a   1.000
_cell.length_b   1.000
_cell.length_c   1.000
_cell.angle_alpha   90.00
_cell.angle_beta   90.00
_cell.angle_gamma   90.00
#
_symmetry.space_group_name_H-M   'P 1'
#
loop_
_entity.id
_entity.type
_entity.pdbx_description
1 polymer ?
#
loop_
_entity_poly.entity_id
_entity_poly.type
_entity_poly.pdbx_seq_one_letter_code
_entity_poly.pdbx_strand_id
1 'polypeptide(L)'
;MKIAIVIAGLIVVAVAALVAIQPEFLKPASLAQVKKSDIFGFSPGMTFEETNKLVTQRHYRCRQGRGSYILECEINGAKVTVYNDDVDASHPIRRVNAELNNPGPQDAAVKSISDQFNAQPTRDARDGWTWIVGRGLKLSYDGSALKLVDEAWDNRLRNDEAKR
;
A
#
# COMPACT_ATOMS: atom_id res chain seq x y z
N MET A 1 33.35 -38.48 -34.33
CA MET A 1 33.26 -37.06 -33.89
C MET A 1 32.14 -36.27 -34.61
N LYS A 2 30.90 -36.79 -34.70
CA LYS A 2 29.75 -36.03 -35.27
C LYS A 2 28.46 -36.08 -34.45
N ILE A 3 28.38 -36.98 -33.45
CA ILE A 3 27.15 -37.20 -32.67
C ILE A 3 27.09 -36.30 -31.41
N ALA A 4 28.24 -35.89 -30.86
CA ALA A 4 28.29 -35.06 -29.65
C ALA A 4 27.79 -33.61 -29.87
N ILE A 5 27.97 -33.05 -31.07
CA ILE A 5 27.57 -31.66 -31.39
C ILE A 5 26.04 -31.55 -31.55
N VAL A 6 25.38 -32.62 -32.00
CA VAL A 6 23.92 -32.62 -32.23
C VAL A 6 23.15 -32.62 -30.90
N ILE A 7 23.68 -33.28 -29.87
CA ILE A 7 23.05 -33.35 -28.54
C ILE A 7 23.18 -32.01 -27.80
N ALA A 8 24.31 -31.31 -27.94
CA ALA A 8 24.50 -29.99 -27.33
C ALA A 8 23.58 -28.92 -27.96
N GLY A 9 23.33 -28.98 -29.27
CA GLY A 9 22.42 -28.05 -29.96
C GLY A 9 20.94 -28.23 -29.57
N LEU A 10 20.50 -29.47 -29.33
CA LEU A 10 19.11 -29.79 -28.99
C LEU A 10 18.71 -29.35 -27.57
N ILE A 11 19.66 -29.31 -26.63
CA ILE A 11 19.40 -28.86 -25.25
C ILE A 11 19.21 -27.33 -25.20
N VAL A 12 19.96 -26.57 -26.01
CA VAL A 12 19.83 -25.09 -26.02
C VAL A 12 18.49 -24.65 -26.62
N VAL A 13 17.97 -25.37 -27.62
CA VAL A 13 16.66 -25.07 -28.23
C VAL A 13 15.50 -25.45 -27.32
N ALA A 14 15.62 -26.51 -26.52
CA ALA A 14 14.59 -26.89 -25.54
C ALA A 14 14.46 -25.87 -24.40
N VAL A 15 15.56 -25.24 -23.97
CA VAL A 15 15.51 -24.19 -22.94
C VAL A 15 14.91 -22.89 -23.49
N ALA A 16 15.19 -22.52 -24.74
CA ALA A 16 14.59 -21.33 -25.36
C ALA A 16 13.07 -21.46 -25.56
N ALA A 17 12.57 -22.67 -25.83
CA ALA A 17 11.13 -22.92 -25.97
C ALA A 17 10.39 -22.98 -24.60
N LEU A 18 11.06 -23.43 -23.53
CA LEU A 18 10.47 -23.46 -22.18
C LEU A 18 10.35 -22.07 -21.54
N VAL A 19 11.24 -21.13 -21.89
CA VAL A 19 11.17 -19.74 -21.42
C VAL A 19 9.97 -18.99 -22.01
N ALA A 20 9.42 -19.44 -23.14
CA ALA A 20 8.25 -18.82 -23.76
C ALA A 20 6.89 -19.27 -23.18
N ILE A 21 6.85 -20.30 -22.33
CA ILE A 21 5.59 -20.99 -21.94
C ILE A 21 5.21 -20.76 -20.46
N GLN A 22 6.01 -20.03 -19.67
CA GLN A 22 5.61 -19.60 -18.33
C GLN A 22 5.91 -18.11 -18.11
N PRO A 23 4.91 -17.21 -18.27
CA PRO A 23 5.10 -15.79 -18.02
C PRO A 23 5.17 -15.41 -16.53
N GLU A 24 5.15 -16.39 -15.60
CA GLU A 24 5.03 -16.13 -14.16
C GLU A 24 6.35 -16.21 -13.36
N PHE A 25 7.49 -16.58 -13.98
CA PHE A 25 8.73 -16.88 -13.25
C PHE A 25 9.85 -15.83 -13.31
N LEU A 26 9.56 -14.63 -13.81
CA LEU A 26 10.38 -13.45 -13.58
C LEU A 26 9.60 -12.47 -12.72
N LYS A 27 9.31 -12.84 -11.46
CA LYS A 27 9.13 -11.83 -10.42
C LYS A 27 10.40 -10.99 -10.44
N PRO A 28 10.34 -9.67 -10.72
CA PRO A 28 11.53 -8.85 -10.61
C PRO A 28 11.99 -8.97 -9.16
N ALA A 29 13.21 -9.48 -8.94
CA ALA A 29 13.88 -9.41 -7.65
C ALA A 29 13.99 -7.94 -7.15
N SER A 30 13.74 -6.96 -8.03
CA SER A 30 13.63 -5.54 -7.70
C SER A 30 12.31 -5.12 -7.05
N LEU A 31 11.22 -5.92 -7.13
CA LEU A 31 9.95 -5.61 -6.45
C LEU A 31 9.85 -6.24 -5.05
N ALA A 32 10.61 -7.29 -4.77
CA ALA A 32 10.63 -7.95 -3.47
C ALA A 32 11.14 -7.04 -2.32
N GLN A 33 11.76 -5.92 -2.66
CA GLN A 33 12.33 -4.96 -1.71
C GLN A 33 11.61 -3.62 -1.69
N VAL A 34 10.57 -3.43 -2.52
CA VAL A 34 9.73 -2.24 -2.47
C VAL A 34 8.80 -2.39 -1.26
N LYS A 35 9.24 -1.86 -0.12
CA LYS A 35 8.38 -1.72 1.07
C LYS A 35 7.23 -0.80 0.68
N LYS A 36 6.06 -1.39 0.45
CA LYS A 36 4.85 -0.61 0.20
C LYS A 36 4.64 0.34 1.38
N SER A 37 4.30 1.58 1.08
CA SER A 37 4.13 2.63 2.09
C SER A 37 2.85 3.42 1.87
N ASP A 38 1.92 2.83 1.13
CA ASP A 38 0.71 3.47 0.64
C ASP A 38 -0.48 2.52 0.71
N ILE A 39 -1.67 3.12 0.84
CA ILE A 39 -2.95 2.44 0.65
C ILE A 39 -3.51 2.94 -0.68
N PHE A 40 -3.61 2.05 -1.68
CA PHE A 40 -4.06 2.39 -3.05
C PHE A 40 -3.31 3.58 -3.69
N GLY A 41 -2.01 3.72 -3.42
CA GLY A 41 -1.19 4.85 -3.89
C GLY A 41 -1.21 6.08 -2.98
N PHE A 42 -2.14 6.19 -2.03
CA PHE A 42 -2.18 7.28 -1.07
C PHE A 42 -1.22 7.01 0.09
N SER A 43 -0.32 7.94 0.36
CA SER A 43 0.64 7.87 1.46
C SER A 43 0.66 9.20 2.23
N PRO A 44 0.74 9.18 3.57
CA PRO A 44 1.07 10.35 4.36
C PRO A 44 2.28 11.11 3.79
N GLY A 45 2.21 12.44 3.81
CA GLY A 45 3.20 13.36 3.24
C GLY A 45 2.97 13.76 1.78
N MET A 46 2.14 13.03 1.02
CA MET A 46 1.79 13.39 -0.37
C MET A 46 0.97 14.68 -0.39
N THR A 47 1.32 15.65 -1.23
CA THR A 47 0.59 16.94 -1.29
C THR A 47 -0.82 16.77 -1.87
N PHE A 48 -1.67 17.77 -1.69
CA PHE A 48 -3.01 17.75 -2.28
C PHE A 48 -2.97 17.73 -3.82
N GLU A 49 -1.99 18.40 -4.44
CA GLU A 49 -1.79 18.35 -5.89
C GLU A 49 -1.41 16.94 -6.37
N GLU A 50 -0.44 16.31 -5.70
CA GLU A 50 -0.03 14.93 -6.00
C GLU A 50 -1.19 13.95 -5.82
N THR A 51 -2.00 14.15 -4.78
CA THR A 51 -3.22 13.37 -4.51
C THR A 51 -4.20 13.47 -5.67
N ASN A 52 -4.51 14.69 -6.13
CA ASN A 52 -5.43 14.91 -7.26
C ASN A 52 -4.90 14.33 -8.57
N LYS A 53 -3.58 14.43 -8.79
CA LYS A 53 -2.92 13.81 -9.94
C LYS A 53 -3.07 12.29 -9.90
N LEU A 54 -2.84 11.65 -8.75
CA LEU A 54 -3.02 10.21 -8.57
C LEU A 54 -4.46 9.78 -8.87
N VAL A 55 -5.44 10.47 -8.29
CA VAL A 55 -6.88 10.21 -8.50
C VAL A 55 -7.23 10.26 -9.98
N THR A 56 -6.74 11.29 -10.67
CA THR A 56 -6.99 11.49 -12.11
C THR A 56 -6.34 10.38 -12.94
N GLN A 57 -5.06 10.07 -12.68
CA GLN A 57 -4.31 9.06 -13.41
C GLN A 57 -4.83 7.64 -13.20
N ARG A 58 -5.36 7.34 -12.01
CA ARG A 58 -5.93 6.03 -11.67
C ARG A 58 -7.43 5.94 -11.94
N HIS A 59 -8.05 7.03 -12.39
CA HIS A 59 -9.49 7.16 -12.58
C HIS A 59 -10.30 6.72 -11.34
N TYR A 60 -9.82 7.09 -10.16
CA TYR A 60 -10.52 6.76 -8.92
C TYR A 60 -11.82 7.57 -8.80
N ARG A 61 -12.88 6.89 -8.40
CA ARG A 61 -14.17 7.54 -8.14
C ARG A 61 -14.12 8.18 -6.76
N CYS A 62 -13.70 9.43 -6.72
CA CYS A 62 -13.58 10.20 -5.49
C CYS A 62 -14.56 11.37 -5.46
N ARG A 63 -14.92 11.80 -4.25
CA ARG A 63 -15.73 12.99 -3.97
C ARG A 63 -15.16 13.73 -2.77
N GLN A 64 -15.41 15.02 -2.70
CA GLN A 64 -15.13 15.81 -1.52
C GLN A 64 -15.98 15.31 -0.33
N GLY A 65 -15.33 15.05 0.80
CA GLY A 65 -15.97 14.66 2.06
C GLY A 65 -16.49 15.86 2.85
N ARG A 66 -16.82 15.63 4.13
CA ARG A 66 -17.21 16.69 5.07
C ARG A 66 -15.99 17.47 5.57
N GLY A 67 -15.39 18.27 4.69
CA GLY A 67 -14.24 19.14 4.97
C GLY A 67 -13.52 19.55 3.68
N SER A 68 -12.87 20.71 3.68
CA SER A 68 -12.19 21.26 2.49
C SER A 68 -11.01 20.42 2.00
N TYR A 69 -10.48 19.55 2.87
CA TYR A 69 -9.29 18.74 2.62
C TYR A 69 -9.50 17.28 3.01
N ILE A 70 -10.73 16.79 2.85
CA ILE A 70 -11.08 15.38 3.02
C ILE A 70 -11.58 14.84 1.69
N LEU A 71 -10.94 13.78 1.21
CA LEU A 71 -11.32 13.11 -0.03
C LEU A 71 -11.84 11.71 0.30
N GLU A 72 -13.00 11.36 -0.23
CA GLU A 72 -13.59 10.03 -0.09
C GLU A 72 -13.64 9.34 -1.44
N CYS A 73 -13.05 8.16 -1.55
CA CYS A 73 -12.96 7.37 -2.76
C CYS A 73 -13.57 5.98 -2.58
N GLU A 74 -14.15 5.43 -3.64
CA GLU A 74 -14.55 4.03 -3.72
C GLU A 74 -13.58 3.31 -4.65
N ILE A 75 -12.77 2.39 -4.10
CA ILE A 75 -11.68 1.71 -4.82
C ILE A 75 -11.77 0.21 -4.56
N ASN A 76 -12.04 -0.57 -5.62
CA ASN A 76 -12.17 -2.04 -5.53
C ASN A 76 -13.15 -2.51 -4.44
N GLY A 77 -14.24 -1.76 -4.23
CA GLY A 77 -15.21 -2.04 -3.17
C GLY A 77 -14.71 -1.72 -1.76
N ALA A 78 -13.56 -1.06 -1.58
CA ALA A 78 -13.17 -0.45 -0.32
C ALA A 78 -13.57 1.03 -0.32
N LYS A 79 -14.03 1.53 0.83
CA LYS A 79 -14.24 2.96 1.03
C LYS A 79 -12.98 3.57 1.62
N VAL A 80 -12.31 4.40 0.84
CA VAL A 80 -11.04 5.04 1.20
C VAL A 80 -11.30 6.50 1.55
N THR A 81 -10.88 6.92 2.74
CA THR A 81 -10.95 8.32 3.17
C THR A 81 -9.54 8.84 3.39
N VAL A 82 -9.18 9.89 2.65
CA VAL A 82 -7.91 10.59 2.73
C VAL A 82 -8.14 11.90 3.48
N TYR A 83 -7.37 12.10 4.55
CA TYR A 83 -7.39 13.31 5.35
C TYR A 83 -6.11 14.09 5.06
N ASN A 84 -6.25 15.29 4.50
CA ASN A 84 -5.15 16.20 4.24
C ASN A 84 -5.06 17.25 5.37
N ASP A 85 -3.89 17.87 5.53
CA ASP A 85 -3.71 19.00 6.44
C ASP A 85 -4.53 20.20 5.94
N ASP A 86 -5.20 20.90 6.84
CA ASP A 86 -5.93 22.13 6.56
C ASP A 86 -5.15 23.40 6.90
N VAL A 87 -4.04 23.27 7.65
CA VAL A 87 -3.17 24.36 8.10
C VAL A 87 -1.99 24.58 7.16
N ASP A 88 -1.32 23.50 6.75
CA ASP A 88 -0.18 23.59 5.83
C ASP A 88 -0.63 23.97 4.42
N ALA A 89 0.07 24.91 3.77
CA ALA A 89 -0.28 25.42 2.45
C ALA A 89 -0.26 24.36 1.32
N SER A 90 0.53 23.30 1.47
CA SER A 90 0.59 22.18 0.52
C SER A 90 -0.47 21.10 0.80
N HIS A 91 -1.16 21.21 1.94
CA HIS A 91 -2.20 20.30 2.40
C HIS A 91 -1.80 18.82 2.26
N PRO A 92 -0.69 18.36 2.86
CA PRO A 92 -0.23 16.99 2.70
C PRO A 92 -1.17 15.99 3.35
N ILE A 93 -1.22 14.77 2.83
CA ILE A 93 -1.95 13.66 3.44
C ILE A 93 -1.42 13.43 4.84
N ARG A 94 -2.33 13.38 5.80
CA ARG A 94 -2.09 13.09 7.22
C ARG A 94 -2.32 11.63 7.53
N ARG A 95 -3.45 11.16 7.01
CA ARG A 95 -4.03 9.88 7.33
C ARG A 95 -4.79 9.35 6.13
N VAL A 96 -4.65 8.06 5.91
CA VAL A 96 -5.50 7.32 4.97
C VAL A 96 -6.24 6.26 5.78
N ASN A 97 -7.55 6.19 5.62
CA ASN A 97 -8.40 5.13 6.15
C ASN A 97 -8.99 4.34 4.98
N ALA A 98 -8.99 3.02 5.03
CA ALA A 98 -9.64 2.17 4.04
C ALA A 98 -10.52 1.14 4.75
N GLU A 99 -11.82 1.36 4.70
CA GLU A 99 -12.83 0.42 5.18
C GLU A 99 -12.98 -0.71 4.15
N LEU A 100 -12.74 -1.95 4.59
CA LEU A 100 -12.76 -3.13 3.74
C LEU A 100 -14.15 -3.78 3.80
N ASN A 101 -14.83 -3.92 2.67
CA ASN A 101 -16.17 -4.51 2.64
C ASN A 101 -16.20 -6.01 2.96
N ASN A 102 -15.12 -6.74 2.65
CA ASN A 102 -15.01 -8.17 2.95
C ASN A 102 -13.54 -8.54 3.24
N PRO A 103 -13.06 -8.33 4.47
CA PRO A 103 -11.67 -8.59 4.82
C PRO A 103 -11.29 -10.09 4.82
N GLY A 104 -12.27 -11.00 4.79
CA GLY A 104 -12.03 -12.43 4.98
C GLY A 104 -11.60 -12.79 6.42
N PRO A 105 -11.12 -14.02 6.65
CA PRO A 105 -10.60 -14.44 7.96
C PRO A 105 -9.44 -13.55 8.42
N GLN A 106 -9.42 -13.18 9.71
CA GLN A 106 -8.46 -12.21 10.25
C GLN A 106 -7.00 -12.64 10.05
N ASP A 107 -6.70 -13.92 10.28
CA ASP A 107 -5.39 -14.52 10.09
C ASP A 107 -4.91 -14.44 8.63
N ALA A 108 -5.79 -14.72 7.67
CA ALA A 108 -5.51 -14.57 6.25
C ALA A 108 -5.29 -13.09 5.86
N ALA A 109 -6.11 -12.19 6.39
CA ALA A 109 -5.99 -10.74 6.15
C ALA A 109 -4.66 -10.21 6.69
N VAL A 110 -4.34 -10.50 7.96
CA VAL A 110 -3.09 -10.09 8.62
C VAL A 110 -1.88 -10.61 7.87
N LYS A 111 -1.91 -11.88 7.43
CA LYS A 111 -0.83 -12.43 6.60
C LYS A 111 -0.71 -11.69 5.27
N SER A 112 -1.82 -11.46 4.56
CA SER A 112 -1.82 -10.76 3.28
C SER A 112 -1.30 -9.32 3.40
N ILE A 113 -1.70 -8.60 4.45
CA ILE A 113 -1.18 -7.26 4.75
C ILE A 113 0.33 -7.31 5.01
N SER A 114 0.78 -8.25 5.85
CA SER A 114 2.19 -8.43 6.18
C SER A 114 3.04 -8.72 4.94
N ASP A 115 2.56 -9.59 4.06
CA ASP A 115 3.21 -9.91 2.78
C ASP A 115 3.24 -8.68 1.86
N GLN A 116 2.14 -7.94 1.75
CA GLN A 116 2.03 -6.77 0.87
C GLN A 116 2.93 -5.61 1.31
N PHE A 117 3.04 -5.36 2.61
CA PHE A 117 3.86 -4.29 3.17
C PHE A 117 5.28 -4.73 3.52
N ASN A 118 5.58 -6.03 3.38
CA ASN A 118 6.85 -6.66 3.76
C ASN A 118 7.26 -6.27 5.18
N ALA A 119 6.32 -6.40 6.13
CA ALA A 119 6.47 -6.01 7.52
C ALA A 119 5.79 -7.03 8.43
N GLN A 120 6.34 -7.23 9.63
CA GLN A 120 5.73 -8.11 10.62
C GLN A 120 4.76 -7.33 11.52
N PRO A 121 3.60 -7.92 11.84
CA PRO A 121 2.64 -7.28 12.71
C PRO A 121 3.08 -7.37 14.17
N THR A 122 2.81 -6.32 14.93
CA THR A 122 2.68 -6.35 16.38
C THR A 122 1.19 -6.31 16.73
N ARG A 123 0.81 -7.01 17.79
CA ARG A 123 -0.57 -6.99 18.27
C ARG A 123 -0.71 -5.91 19.34
N ASP A 124 -1.63 -4.98 19.14
CA ASP A 124 -2.01 -3.94 20.09
C ASP A 124 -3.42 -4.23 20.61
N ALA A 125 -3.61 -4.20 21.92
CA ALA A 125 -4.91 -4.43 22.54
C ALA A 125 -5.97 -3.37 22.17
N ARG A 126 -5.54 -2.17 21.75
CA ARG A 126 -6.41 -1.05 21.38
C ARG A 126 -6.60 -0.93 19.86
N ASP A 127 -5.53 -1.08 19.10
CA ASP A 127 -5.51 -0.84 17.64
C ASP A 127 -5.56 -2.13 16.79
N GLY A 128 -5.70 -3.29 17.43
CA GLY A 128 -5.73 -4.59 16.75
C GLY A 128 -4.35 -5.05 16.30
N TRP A 129 -4.10 -5.04 15.00
CA TRP A 129 -2.80 -5.37 14.43
C TRP A 129 -2.13 -4.13 13.89
N THR A 130 -0.84 -3.96 14.18
CA THR A 130 -0.08 -2.78 13.78
C THR A 130 1.20 -3.18 13.08
N TRP A 131 1.62 -2.40 12.08
CA TRP A 131 2.89 -2.57 11.39
C TRP A 131 3.58 -1.21 11.31
N ILE A 132 4.91 -1.24 11.32
CA ILE A 132 5.72 -0.12 10.88
C ILE A 132 6.12 -0.38 9.43
N VAL A 133 5.66 0.48 8.52
CA VAL A 133 5.79 0.28 7.07
C VAL A 133 6.55 1.44 6.42
N GLY A 134 7.14 1.17 5.25
CA GLY A 134 7.81 2.19 4.45
C GLY A 134 8.85 3.00 5.23
N ARG A 135 8.59 4.31 5.36
CA ARG A 135 9.45 5.33 5.99
C ARG A 135 9.19 5.51 7.50
N GLY A 136 8.66 4.50 8.18
CA GLY A 136 8.29 4.59 9.60
C GLY A 136 6.83 4.98 9.84
N LEU A 137 5.97 4.78 8.83
CA LEU A 137 4.54 5.02 8.96
C LEU A 137 3.91 3.90 9.79
N LYS A 138 2.92 4.24 10.62
CA LYS A 138 2.10 3.25 11.31
C LYS A 138 0.93 2.85 10.44
N LEU A 139 0.88 1.57 10.11
CA LEU A 139 -0.30 0.92 9.56
C LEU A 139 -1.00 0.18 10.71
N SER A 140 -2.32 0.29 10.80
CA SER A 140 -3.14 -0.40 11.79
C SER A 140 -4.33 -1.07 11.11
N TYR A 141 -4.77 -2.20 11.68
CA TYR A 141 -5.88 -3.02 11.20
C TYR A 141 -6.71 -3.53 12.36
N ASP A 142 -7.96 -3.09 12.43
CA ASP A 142 -8.90 -3.43 13.52
C ASP A 142 -9.76 -4.66 13.24
N GLY A 143 -9.57 -5.32 12.09
CA GLY A 143 -10.41 -6.43 11.61
C GLY A 143 -11.41 -6.02 10.52
N SER A 144 -11.55 -4.72 10.23
CA SER A 144 -12.48 -4.20 9.22
C SER A 144 -11.90 -3.04 8.41
N ALA A 145 -10.97 -2.27 8.97
CA ALA A 145 -10.41 -1.10 8.31
C ALA A 145 -8.89 -1.03 8.47
N LEU A 146 -8.22 -0.53 7.42
CA LEU A 146 -6.81 -0.19 7.43
C LEU A 146 -6.64 1.30 7.65
N LYS A 147 -5.80 1.68 8.61
CA LYS A 147 -5.45 3.08 8.88
C LYS A 147 -3.94 3.26 8.79
N LEU A 148 -3.50 4.12 7.87
CA LEU A 148 -2.11 4.50 7.65
C LEU A 148 -1.88 5.95 8.09
N VAL A 149 -0.93 6.18 8.98
CA VAL A 149 -0.59 7.50 9.54
C VAL A 149 0.92 7.68 9.69
N ASP A 150 1.37 8.94 9.70
CA ASP A 150 2.68 9.31 10.24
C ASP A 150 2.54 9.58 11.75
N GLU A 151 3.03 8.68 12.60
CA GLU A 151 2.93 8.81 14.06
C GLU A 151 3.68 10.01 14.63
N ALA A 152 4.84 10.35 14.06
CA ALA A 152 5.63 11.47 14.58
C ALA A 152 4.85 12.77 14.43
N TRP A 153 4.05 12.85 13.37
CA TRP A 153 3.28 14.03 13.05
C TRP A 153 1.90 14.04 13.71
N ASP A 154 1.21 12.88 13.80
CA ASP A 154 -0.03 12.73 14.57
C ASP A 154 0.16 13.07 16.06
N ASN A 155 1.32 12.69 16.62
CA ASN A 155 1.67 13.02 18.00
C ASN A 155 1.95 14.53 18.20
N ARG A 156 2.52 15.23 17.21
CA ARG A 156 2.69 16.70 17.29
C ARG A 156 1.34 17.39 17.34
N LEU A 157 0.41 16.98 16.48
CA LEU A 157 -0.93 17.58 16.41
C LEU A 157 -1.71 17.38 17.72
N ARG A 158 -1.71 16.16 18.27
CA ARG A 158 -2.36 15.88 19.57
C ARG A 158 -1.79 16.73 20.70
N ASN A 159 -0.48 16.98 20.70
CA ASN A 159 0.14 17.82 21.70
C ASN A 159 -0.21 19.30 21.52
N ASP A 160 -0.37 19.76 20.28
CA ASP A 160 -0.78 21.14 19.99
C ASP A 160 -2.27 21.37 20.29
N GLU A 161 -3.13 20.38 20.05
CA GLU A 161 -4.55 20.38 20.46
C GLU A 161 -4.69 20.32 21.98
N ALA A 162 -3.89 19.51 22.68
CA ALA A 162 -3.92 19.43 24.14
C ALA A 162 -3.41 20.70 24.85
N LYS A 163 -2.72 21.58 24.13
CA LYS A 163 -2.24 22.88 24.63
C LYS A 163 -3.21 24.03 24.38
N ARG A 164 -4.22 23.86 23.51
CA ARG A 164 -5.27 24.84 23.26
C ARG A 164 -6.41 24.69 24.25
#